data_AF-A0A976JIQ5-F1
#
_entry.id   AF-A0A976JIQ5-F1
#
_cell.length_a   1.000
_cell.length_b   1.000
_cell.length_c   1.000
_cell.angle_alpha   90.00
_cell.angle_beta   90.00
_cell.angle_gamma   90.00
#
_symmetry.space_group_name_H-M   'P 1'
#
loop_
_entity.id
_entity.type
_entity.pdbx_description
1 polymer ?
#
loop_
_entity_poly.entity_id
_entity_poly.type
_entity_poly.pdbx_seq_one_letter_code
_entity_poly.pdbx_strand_id
1 'polypeptide(L)'
;MDDHDDIIVENPYHPARLKPVRKGKKPPKLLAVVHQSGCTGCEVCIAGCPVDSIELVPGPDANNPTFRQTVEIDLARCIGCQNCSQDCPWETITMYQSEDAFDAWATETLNSELYISEKQLNSLNDAHGVTPPPTAKAEEETEAAPAEESQEA
;
A
#
# COMPACT_ATOMS: atom_id res chain seq x y z
N MET A 1 -14.47 -13.57 15.58
CA MET A 1 -13.09 -13.14 15.27
C MET A 1 -13.33 -12.02 14.30
N ASP A 2 -13.34 -10.79 14.78
CA ASP A 2 -13.83 -9.69 13.96
C ASP A 2 -12.79 -9.35 12.89
N ASP A 3 -13.01 -9.90 11.70
CA ASP A 3 -12.39 -9.51 10.43
C ASP A 3 -12.71 -8.03 10.17
N HIS A 4 -11.99 -7.14 10.83
CA HIS A 4 -11.98 -5.74 10.45
C HIS A 4 -11.04 -5.68 9.25
N ASP A 5 -11.62 -5.69 8.05
CA ASP A 5 -10.94 -5.22 6.84
C ASP A 5 -10.53 -3.76 7.09
N ASP A 6 -9.34 -3.57 7.65
CA ASP A 6 -8.80 -2.24 7.87
C ASP A 6 -8.57 -1.61 6.50
N ILE A 7 -9.29 -0.52 6.22
CA ILE A 7 -9.15 0.22 4.96
C ILE A 7 -7.72 0.75 4.88
N ILE A 8 -6.98 0.27 3.87
CA ILE A 8 -5.62 0.70 3.58
C ILE A 8 -5.67 1.94 2.68
N VAL A 9 -5.03 3.02 3.14
CA VAL A 9 -4.98 4.30 2.44
C VAL A 9 -3.54 4.76 2.26
N GLU A 10 -3.29 5.55 1.22
CA GLU A 10 -1.98 6.15 1.00
C GLU A 10 -1.62 7.13 2.13
N ASN A 11 -0.40 7.02 2.66
CA ASN A 11 0.13 7.94 3.66
C ASN A 11 0.56 9.25 2.98
N PRO A 12 -0.12 10.39 3.22
CA PRO A 12 0.21 11.67 2.61
C PRO A 12 1.46 12.32 3.22
N TYR A 13 1.87 11.89 4.42
CA TYR A 13 2.99 12.46 5.18
C TYR A 13 4.32 11.75 4.92
N HIS A 14 4.31 10.65 4.16
CA HIS A 14 5.53 9.90 3.85
C HIS A 14 6.46 10.69 2.91
N PRO A 15 7.80 10.71 3.15
CA PRO A 15 8.75 11.48 2.31
C PRO A 15 8.73 11.10 0.83
N ALA A 16 8.42 9.84 0.51
CA ALA A 16 8.21 9.39 -0.87
C ALA A 16 7.18 10.25 -1.63
N ARG A 17 6.20 10.84 -0.93
CA ARG A 17 5.17 11.70 -1.54
C ARG A 17 5.71 13.00 -2.12
N LEU A 18 6.91 13.44 -1.70
CA LEU A 18 7.61 14.58 -2.28
C LEU A 18 8.18 14.28 -3.68
N LYS A 19 8.36 13.00 -4.02
CA LYS A 19 8.90 12.57 -5.33
C LYS A 19 7.88 12.85 -6.43
N PRO A 20 8.33 13.31 -7.62
CA PRO A 20 7.43 13.67 -8.72
C PRO A 20 6.59 12.48 -9.15
N VAL A 21 5.30 12.74 -9.41
CA VAL A 21 4.38 11.72 -9.90
C VAL A 21 4.80 11.25 -11.29
N ARG A 22 4.60 9.96 -11.57
CA ARG A 22 4.78 9.35 -12.89
C ARG A 22 4.10 10.19 -13.97
N LYS A 23 4.87 10.59 -14.99
CA LYS A 23 4.33 11.25 -16.19
C LYS A 23 3.76 10.19 -17.14
N GLY A 24 2.44 10.04 -17.18
CA GLY A 24 1.76 9.16 -18.13
C GLY A 24 0.30 8.94 -17.80
N LYS A 25 -0.56 8.87 -18.82
CA LYS A 25 -2.02 8.70 -18.64
C LYS A 25 -2.44 7.24 -18.38
N LYS A 26 -1.59 6.27 -18.70
CA LYS A 26 -1.93 4.84 -18.59
C LYS A 26 -1.14 4.21 -17.44
N PRO A 27 -1.76 3.37 -16.59
CA PRO A 27 -1.02 2.57 -15.63
C PRO A 27 -0.08 1.60 -16.37
N PRO A 28 1.06 1.23 -15.77
CA PRO A 28 1.88 0.16 -16.31
C PRO A 28 1.10 -1.16 -16.26
N LYS A 29 1.40 -2.10 -17.17
CA LYS A 29 0.76 -3.42 -17.17
C LYS A 29 1.25 -4.31 -16.03
N LEU A 30 2.49 -4.09 -15.60
CA LEU A 30 3.16 -4.87 -14.58
C LEU A 30 3.63 -3.95 -13.47
N LEU A 31 3.47 -4.41 -12.23
CA LEU A 31 3.95 -3.75 -11.03
C LEU A 31 4.79 -4.74 -10.23
N ALA A 32 5.83 -4.21 -9.58
CA ALA A 32 6.74 -5.00 -8.77
C ALA A 32 6.24 -5.01 -7.31
N VAL A 33 6.19 -6.19 -6.71
CA VAL A 33 5.85 -6.40 -5.30
C VAL A 33 7.01 -7.15 -4.64
N VAL A 34 7.32 -6.80 -3.40
CA VAL A 34 8.43 -7.39 -2.65
C VAL A 34 7.88 -8.34 -1.60
N HIS A 35 8.38 -9.57 -1.61
CA HIS A 35 8.19 -10.54 -0.55
C HIS A 35 9.06 -10.13 0.65
N GLN A 36 8.48 -9.38 1.59
CA GLN A 36 9.25 -8.83 2.71
C GLN A 36 9.80 -9.92 3.65
N SER A 37 9.18 -11.10 3.66
CA SER A 37 9.65 -12.27 4.41
C SER A 37 11.05 -12.75 4.02
N GLY A 38 11.43 -12.59 2.75
CA GLY A 38 12.76 -12.94 2.24
C GLY A 38 13.69 -11.75 2.05
N CYS A 39 13.16 -10.53 2.08
CA CYS A 39 13.94 -9.33 1.85
C CYS A 39 14.89 -9.05 3.03
N THR A 40 16.13 -8.69 2.72
CA THR A 40 17.16 -8.36 3.72
C THR A 40 17.53 -6.88 3.77
N GLY A 41 16.88 -6.04 2.96
CA GLY A 41 17.19 -4.62 2.89
C GLY A 41 18.57 -4.32 2.30
N CYS A 42 19.03 -5.11 1.32
CA CYS A 42 20.35 -4.91 0.69
C CYS A 42 20.47 -3.67 -0.22
N GLU A 43 19.37 -2.93 -0.43
CA GLU A 43 19.29 -1.66 -1.16
C GLU A 43 19.70 -1.67 -2.65
N VAL A 44 20.13 -2.81 -3.20
CA VAL A 44 20.56 -2.93 -4.61
C VAL A 44 19.44 -2.49 -5.57
N CYS A 45 18.20 -2.91 -5.31
CA CYS A 45 17.05 -2.55 -6.13
C CYS A 45 16.70 -1.06 -6.09
N ILE A 46 17.00 -0.36 -4.99
CA ILE A 46 16.75 1.08 -4.84
C ILE A 46 17.62 1.85 -5.83
N ALA A 47 18.91 1.53 -5.87
CA ALA A 47 19.86 2.14 -6.81
C ALA A 47 19.51 1.83 -8.28
N GLY A 48 18.94 0.66 -8.55
CA GLY A 48 18.51 0.24 -9.89
C GLY A 48 17.19 0.85 -10.37
N CYS A 49 16.40 1.48 -9.50
CA CYS A 49 15.07 1.96 -9.87
C CYS A 49 15.14 3.30 -10.65
N PRO A 50 14.73 3.35 -11.93
CA PRO A 50 14.85 4.55 -12.76
C PRO A 50 13.90 5.69 -12.35
N VAL A 51 12.91 5.40 -11.51
CA VAL A 51 11.91 6.36 -11.01
C VAL A 51 11.95 6.51 -9.50
N ASP A 52 12.94 5.87 -8.84
CA ASP A 52 13.13 5.94 -7.39
C ASP A 52 11.83 5.66 -6.61
N SER A 53 11.11 4.60 -7.01
CA SER A 53 9.83 4.19 -6.41
C SER A 53 9.98 3.18 -5.28
N ILE A 54 11.19 2.98 -4.73
CA ILE A 54 11.47 1.96 -3.73
C ILE A 54 11.96 2.66 -2.47
N GLU A 55 11.39 2.31 -1.33
CA GLU A 55 11.70 2.90 -0.02
C GLU A 55 12.19 1.82 0.95
N LEU A 56 13.02 2.22 1.91
CA LEU A 56 13.39 1.38 3.05
C LEU A 56 12.32 1.46 4.12
N VAL A 57 11.92 0.30 4.63
CA VAL A 57 11.00 0.18 5.74
C VAL A 57 11.78 -0.33 6.97
N PRO A 58 11.51 0.23 8.17
CA PRO A 58 12.08 -0.28 9.40
C PRO A 58 11.81 -1.76 9.62
N GLY A 59 12.76 -2.42 10.30
CA GLY A 59 12.58 -3.81 10.71
C GLY A 59 11.47 -3.98 11.75
N PRO A 60 11.00 -5.22 11.96
CA PRO A 60 9.88 -5.53 12.86
C PRO A 60 10.19 -5.26 14.35
N ASP A 61 11.47 -5.18 14.73
CA ASP A 61 11.88 -4.95 16.10
C ASP A 61 11.81 -3.45 16.46
N ALA A 62 10.79 -3.05 17.21
CA ALA A 62 10.61 -1.64 17.62
C ALA A 62 11.81 -1.08 18.44
N ASN A 63 12.54 -1.94 19.16
CA ASN A 63 13.71 -1.55 19.93
C ASN A 63 14.99 -1.43 19.07
N ASN A 64 14.98 -2.01 17.87
CA ASN A 64 16.10 -1.95 16.93
C ASN A 64 15.58 -1.90 15.48
N PRO A 65 14.99 -0.77 15.06
CA PRO A 65 14.34 -0.64 13.75
C PRO A 65 15.33 -0.75 12.57
N THR A 66 16.63 -0.64 12.83
CA THR A 66 17.68 -0.80 11.82
C THR A 66 18.01 -2.28 11.55
N PHE A 67 17.61 -3.20 12.43
CA PHE A 67 17.85 -4.62 12.23
C PHE A 67 16.78 -5.25 11.34
N ARG A 68 17.20 -5.96 10.28
CA ARG A 68 16.30 -6.58 9.28
C ARG A 68 15.34 -5.58 8.64
N GLN A 69 15.88 -4.45 8.19
CA GLN A 69 15.14 -3.55 7.31
C GLN A 69 14.74 -4.29 6.03
N THR A 70 13.58 -3.94 5.50
CA THR A 70 13.07 -4.46 4.24
C THR A 70 12.87 -3.29 3.28
N VAL A 71 12.61 -3.61 2.02
CA VAL A 71 12.22 -2.58 1.06
C VAL A 71 10.76 -2.74 0.70
N GLU A 72 10.11 -1.62 0.39
CA GLU A 72 8.76 -1.55 -0.12
C GLU A 72 8.76 -0.79 -1.44
N ILE A 73 7.92 -1.23 -2.39
CA ILE A 73 7.77 -0.59 -3.69
C ILE A 73 6.47 0.19 -3.72
N ASP A 74 6.56 1.48 -4.02
CA ASP A 74 5.41 2.34 -4.28
C ASP A 74 4.77 1.97 -5.62
N LEU A 75 3.63 1.29 -5.56
CA LEU A 75 2.86 0.84 -6.71
C LEU A 75 2.36 2.00 -7.58
N ALA A 76 2.05 3.15 -6.99
CA ALA A 76 1.57 4.33 -7.72
C ALA A 76 2.69 4.97 -8.56
N ARG A 77 3.95 4.85 -8.13
CA ARG A 77 5.12 5.37 -8.85
C ARG A 77 5.80 4.37 -9.76
N CYS A 78 5.69 3.09 -9.47
CA CYS A 78 6.32 2.03 -10.26
C CYS A 78 5.92 2.12 -11.74
N ILE A 79 6.91 1.97 -12.63
CA ILE A 79 6.69 1.99 -14.09
C ILE A 79 6.70 0.62 -14.73
N GLY A 80 6.90 -0.44 -13.95
CA GLY A 80 6.94 -1.82 -14.44
C GLY A 80 8.19 -2.15 -15.27
N CYS A 81 9.32 -1.48 -15.02
CA CYS A 81 10.57 -1.67 -15.78
C CYS A 81 11.30 -2.99 -15.51
N GLN A 82 10.92 -3.72 -14.45
CA GLN A 82 11.49 -5.02 -14.04
C GLN A 82 12.97 -5.01 -13.59
N ASN A 83 13.65 -3.85 -13.54
CA ASN A 83 15.07 -3.80 -13.13
C ASN A 83 15.28 -4.40 -11.73
N CYS A 84 14.42 -4.02 -10.78
CA CYS A 84 14.46 -4.52 -9.41
C CYS A 84 14.32 -6.04 -9.29
N SER A 85 13.51 -6.70 -10.16
CA SER A 85 13.36 -8.15 -10.12
C SER A 85 14.61 -8.88 -10.62
N GLN A 86 15.35 -8.26 -11.55
CA GLN A 86 16.58 -8.83 -12.10
C GLN A 86 17.79 -8.57 -11.18
N ASP A 87 17.81 -7.43 -10.52
CA ASP A 87 18.92 -7.02 -9.65
C ASP A 87 18.86 -7.63 -8.25
N CYS A 88 17.71 -8.17 -7.84
CA CYS A 88 17.53 -8.70 -6.50
C CYS A 88 18.37 -9.98 -6.29
N PRO A 89 19.39 -9.98 -5.41
CA PRO A 89 20.22 -11.16 -5.19
C PRO A 89 19.49 -12.29 -4.45
N TRP A 90 18.34 -11.97 -3.84
CA TRP A 90 17.52 -12.90 -3.07
C TRP A 90 16.26 -13.34 -3.83
N GLU A 91 16.05 -12.85 -5.05
CA GLU A 91 14.89 -13.16 -5.89
C GLU A 91 13.54 -12.90 -5.17
N THR A 92 13.48 -11.91 -4.29
CA THR A 92 12.30 -11.61 -3.46
C THR A 92 11.33 -10.63 -4.11
N ILE A 93 11.55 -10.25 -5.38
CA ILE A 93 10.75 -9.24 -6.06
C ILE A 93 10.04 -9.90 -7.24
N THR A 94 8.71 -9.94 -7.17
CA THR A 94 7.86 -10.59 -8.17
C THR A 94 7.08 -9.54 -8.95
N MET A 95 6.95 -9.75 -10.26
CA MET A 95 6.18 -8.90 -11.15
C MET A 95 4.75 -9.41 -11.26
N TYR A 96 3.78 -8.63 -10.81
CA TYR A 96 2.35 -8.90 -10.91
C TYR A 96 1.71 -8.03 -11.98
N GLN A 97 0.54 -8.44 -12.49
CA GLN A 97 -0.28 -7.55 -13.31
C GLN A 97 -0.81 -6.39 -12.45
N SER A 98 -1.05 -5.24 -13.06
CA SER A 98 -1.48 -4.04 -12.33
C SER A 98 -2.76 -4.23 -11.51
N GLU A 99 -3.64 -5.12 -11.96
CA GLU A 99 -4.91 -5.44 -11.31
C GLU A 99 -4.67 -6.30 -10.05
N ASP A 100 -3.77 -7.28 -10.13
CA ASP A 100 -3.48 -8.24 -9.05
C ASP A 100 -2.41 -7.73 -8.05
N ALA A 101 -1.66 -6.67 -8.43
CA ALA A 101 -0.51 -6.22 -7.67
C ALA A 101 -0.86 -5.67 -6.29
N PHE A 102 -2.05 -5.08 -6.13
CA PHE A 102 -2.51 -4.58 -4.83
C PHE A 102 -2.85 -5.72 -3.87
N ASP A 103 -3.48 -6.79 -4.38
CA ASP A 103 -3.80 -7.98 -3.58
C ASP A 103 -2.53 -8.73 -3.16
N ALA A 104 -1.58 -8.86 -4.09
CA ALA A 104 -0.27 -9.42 -3.80
C ALA A 104 0.50 -8.56 -2.78
N TRP A 105 0.49 -7.24 -2.96
CA TRP A 105 1.12 -6.32 -2.02
C TRP A 105 0.51 -6.45 -0.61
N ALA A 106 -0.81 -6.53 -0.49
CA ALA A 106 -1.49 -6.67 0.81
C ALA A 106 -1.12 -7.97 1.54
N THR A 107 -0.76 -9.02 0.80
CA THR A 107 -0.40 -10.32 1.38
C THR A 107 1.10 -10.42 1.71
N GLU A 108 1.95 -9.85 0.87
CA GLU A 108 3.41 -10.06 0.89
C GLU A 108 4.19 -8.96 1.63
N THR A 109 3.55 -7.79 1.81
CA THR A 109 4.11 -6.63 2.50
C THR A 109 3.78 -6.71 3.98
N LEU A 110 4.77 -7.06 4.81
CA LEU A 110 4.59 -7.26 6.25
C LEU A 110 4.56 -5.93 7.03
N ASN A 111 5.33 -4.95 6.58
CA ASN A 111 5.43 -3.62 7.16
C ASN A 111 5.36 -2.58 6.02
N SER A 112 4.46 -1.61 6.15
CA SER A 112 4.36 -0.48 5.21
C SER A 112 4.33 0.84 5.95
N GLU A 113 5.09 1.81 5.44
CA GLU A 113 4.97 3.22 5.83
C GLU A 113 4.31 4.07 4.73
N LEU A 114 4.21 3.52 3.51
CA LEU A 114 3.61 4.17 2.35
C LEU A 114 2.09 4.06 2.34
N TYR A 115 1.56 2.95 2.84
CA TYR A 115 0.15 2.63 2.89
C TYR A 115 -0.20 2.23 4.32
N ILE A 116 -1.05 3.02 4.95
CA ILE A 116 -1.36 2.92 6.39
C ILE A 116 -2.86 2.67 6.56
N SER A 117 -3.26 2.19 7.74
CA SER A 117 -4.69 2.07 8.05
C SER A 117 -5.35 3.44 8.19
N GLU A 118 -6.64 3.53 7.90
CA GLU A 118 -7.42 4.76 8.09
C GLU A 118 -7.33 5.29 9.54
N LYS A 119 -7.30 4.39 10.53
CA LYS A 119 -7.10 4.73 11.95
C LYS A 119 -5.77 5.46 12.17
N GLN A 120 -4.69 4.97 11.57
CA GLN A 120 -3.38 5.59 11.65
C GLN A 120 -3.35 6.94 10.93
N LEU A 121 -4.00 7.05 9.77
CA LEU A 121 -4.13 8.32 9.04
C LEU A 121 -4.85 9.38 9.89
N ASN A 122 -5.96 9.02 10.55
CA ASN A 122 -6.70 9.94 11.41
C ASN A 122 -5.84 10.43 12.59
N SER A 123 -5.09 9.53 13.23
CA SER A 123 -4.15 9.92 14.28
C SER A 123 -3.04 10.87 13.77
N LEU A 124 -2.55 10.68 12.54
CA LEU A 124 -1.57 11.59 11.93
C LEU A 124 -2.19 12.95 11.58
N ASN A 125 -3.42 12.97 11.07
CA ASN A 125 -4.17 14.19 10.78
C ASN A 125 -4.37 15.03 12.04
N ASP A 126 -4.75 14.41 13.16
CA ASP A 126 -4.88 15.08 14.46
C ASP A 126 -3.54 15.68 14.92
N ALA A 127 -2.44 14.92 14.79
CA ALA A 127 -1.10 15.36 15.15
C ALA A 127 -0.62 16.56 14.30
N HIS A 128 -1.03 16.61 13.03
CA HIS A 128 -0.72 17.70 12.11
C HIS A 128 -1.77 18.83 12.10
N GLY A 129 -2.84 18.74 12.91
CA GLY A 129 -3.90 19.74 12.99
C GLY A 129 -4.74 19.86 11.71
N VAL A 130 -4.77 18.81 10.89
CA VAL A 130 -5.54 18.75 9.65
C VAL A 130 -6.91 18.17 9.97
N THR A 131 -7.95 18.98 9.91
CA THR A 131 -9.31 18.44 9.92
C THR A 131 -9.60 17.86 8.54
N PRO A 132 -9.94 16.56 8.42
CA PRO A 132 -10.34 16.01 7.14
C PRO A 132 -11.53 16.82 6.60
N PRO A 133 -11.60 17.04 5.28
CA PRO A 133 -12.76 17.70 4.69
C PRO A 133 -14.02 16.92 5.10
N PRO A 134 -15.15 17.58 5.39
CA PRO A 134 -16.39 16.87 5.71
C PRO A 134 -16.68 15.89 4.58
N THR A 135 -16.62 14.60 4.88
CA THR A 135 -16.84 13.53 3.92
C THR A 135 -18.27 13.65 3.40
N ALA A 136 -18.42 14.13 2.16
CA ALA A 136 -19.66 14.02 1.43
C ALA A 136 -19.82 12.55 1.01
N LYS A 137 -20.30 11.72 1.94
CA LYS A 137 -21.10 10.49 1.75
C LYS A 137 -21.20 9.69 3.06
N ALA A 138 -22.07 10.16 3.94
CA ALA A 138 -22.94 9.25 4.68
C ALA A 138 -24.28 9.25 3.92
N GLU A 139 -24.38 8.42 2.88
CA GLU A 139 -25.66 7.97 2.32
C GLU A 139 -25.89 6.63 3.04
N GLU A 140 -26.53 6.68 4.21
CA GLU A 140 -27.95 6.34 4.36
C GLU A 140 -28.14 4.82 4.34
N GLU A 141 -27.95 4.20 5.52
CA GLU A 141 -28.61 2.95 5.87
C GLU A 141 -30.13 3.21 5.90
N THR A 142 -30.78 3.21 4.75
CA THR A 142 -32.22 2.92 4.69
C THR A 142 -32.38 1.42 4.58
N GLU A 143 -32.67 0.84 5.74
CA GLU A 143 -33.40 -0.40 5.94
C GLU A 143 -34.50 -0.58 4.89
N ALA A 144 -34.23 -1.41 3.87
CA ALA A 144 -35.23 -1.89 2.96
C ALA A 144 -36.08 -2.93 3.69
N ALA A 145 -37.18 -2.48 4.31
CA ALA A 145 -38.26 -3.35 4.75
C ALA A 145 -38.89 -4.05 3.52
N PRO A 146 -38.97 -5.39 3.48
CA PRO A 146 -39.84 -6.06 2.51
C PRO A 146 -41.29 -6.00 3.00
N ALA A 147 -42.13 -5.28 2.25
CA ALA A 147 -43.58 -5.33 2.39
C ALA A 147 -44.11 -6.69 1.88
N GLU A 148 -44.70 -7.41 2.83
CA GLU A 148 -45.86 -8.31 2.78
C GLU A 148 -46.53 -8.59 1.41
N GLU A 149 -46.71 -9.87 1.07
CA GLU A 149 -47.91 -10.33 0.36
C GLU A 149 -48.24 -11.82 0.64
N SER A 150 -49.52 -12.05 0.94
CA SER A 150 -50.32 -13.20 0.46
C SER A 150 -50.25 -14.53 1.20
N GLN A 151 -51.13 -14.69 2.19
CA GLN A 151 -51.87 -15.94 2.41
C GLN A 151 -53.37 -15.65 2.45
N GLU A 152 -54.03 -15.82 1.31
CA GLU A 152 -55.46 -16.13 1.19
C GLU A 152 -55.63 -17.66 1.20
N ALA A 153 -56.42 -18.19 2.14
CA ALA A 153 -57.35 -19.32 1.98
C ALA A 153 -58.02 -19.68 3.32
#